data_AF-A0A357V1C4-F1
#
_entry.id   AF-A0A357V1C4-F1
#
_cell.length_a   1.000
_cell.length_b   1.000
_cell.length_c   1.000
_cell.angle_alpha   90.00
_cell.angle_beta   90.00
_cell.angle_gamma   90.00
#
_symmetry.space_group_name_H-M   'P 1'
#
loop_
_entity.id
_entity.type
_entity.pdbx_description
1 polymer ?
#
loop_
_entity_poly.entity_id
_entity_poly.type
_entity_poly.pdbx_seq_one_letter_code
_entity_poly.pdbx_strand_id
1 'polypeptide(L)'
;MSWRTGEPNLAADVGSLPLFGGTVSARLEATANEGKTALSLAVSGSDLDAALMTASLLGGHGVAGRLHGNLDVLAVGGSGPEMLAATSGGGRVTLSEGRIFGSPLQRAVDKDKRSIGLGRASMDFTIEGGLVAGDELLLDFEVGHARAGLTWDMPSGDVTVTFQPSPVFEGRDAPPVVSGPLWEVLLAR
;
A
#
# COMPACT_ATOMS: atom_id res chain seq x y z
N MET A 1 7.33 -0.18 -40.57
CA MET A 1 6.58 0.38 -39.42
C MET A 1 7.28 1.65 -38.99
N SER A 2 6.61 2.79 -39.14
CA SER A 2 7.13 4.11 -38.75
C SER A 2 6.80 4.33 -37.29
N TRP A 3 7.82 4.59 -36.48
CA TRP A 3 7.70 4.86 -35.05
C TRP A 3 7.40 6.36 -34.88
N ARG A 4 6.23 6.71 -34.34
CA ARG A 4 5.94 8.09 -33.93
C ARG A 4 6.22 8.21 -32.43
N THR A 5 7.15 9.10 -32.10
CA THR A 5 7.44 9.53 -30.73
C THR A 5 6.22 10.24 -30.16
N GLY A 6 5.82 9.91 -28.92
CA GLY A 6 4.79 10.63 -28.17
C GLY A 6 3.35 10.08 -28.18
N GLU A 7 3.01 9.05 -28.97
CA GLU A 7 1.70 8.37 -28.90
C GLU A 7 1.82 7.07 -28.09
N PRO A 8 0.83 6.71 -27.23
CA PRO A 8 0.87 5.45 -26.49
C PRO A 8 0.86 4.28 -27.47
N ASN A 9 1.92 3.47 -27.42
CA ASN A 9 2.11 2.34 -28.33
C ASN A 9 1.28 1.11 -27.91
N LEU A 10 0.87 1.07 -26.64
CA LEU A 10 -0.02 0.06 -26.11
C LEU A 10 -0.86 0.67 -24.98
N ALA A 11 -2.18 0.62 -25.13
CA ALA A 11 -3.13 0.96 -24.08
C ALA A 11 -4.02 -0.25 -23.81
N ALA A 12 -4.11 -0.65 -22.55
CA ALA A 12 -5.02 -1.70 -22.11
C ALA A 12 -5.94 -1.09 -21.05
N ASP A 13 -7.24 -1.13 -21.32
CA ASP A 13 -8.26 -0.74 -20.37
C ASP A 13 -8.97 -2.00 -19.87
N VAL A 14 -8.91 -2.17 -18.56
CA VAL A 14 -9.60 -3.21 -17.82
C VAL A 14 -10.76 -2.53 -17.10
N GLY A 15 -11.88 -2.38 -17.81
CA GLY A 15 -13.00 -1.55 -17.36
C GLY A 15 -13.60 -1.96 -16.01
N SER A 16 -13.74 -3.26 -15.74
CA SER A 16 -13.99 -3.78 -14.39
C SER A 16 -13.77 -5.30 -14.36
N LEU A 17 -13.07 -5.79 -13.35
CA LEU A 17 -12.88 -7.20 -13.07
C LEU A 17 -13.30 -7.51 -11.63
N PRO A 18 -14.14 -8.54 -11.39
CA PRO A 18 -14.36 -9.04 -10.05
C PRO A 18 -13.08 -9.74 -9.56
N LEU A 19 -12.44 -9.20 -8.54
CA LEU A 19 -11.22 -9.75 -7.93
C LEU A 19 -11.34 -9.68 -6.42
N PHE A 20 -10.99 -10.78 -5.74
CA PHE A 20 -10.93 -10.87 -4.27
C PHE A 20 -12.18 -10.33 -3.57
N GLY A 21 -13.37 -10.71 -4.02
CA GLY A 21 -14.64 -10.29 -3.40
C GLY A 21 -15.09 -8.85 -3.69
N GLY A 22 -14.29 -8.07 -4.42
CA GLY A 22 -14.62 -6.72 -4.84
C GLY A 22 -14.44 -6.52 -6.35
N THR A 23 -14.42 -5.26 -6.77
CA THR A 23 -14.22 -4.88 -8.17
C THR A 23 -12.96 -4.06 -8.33
N VAL A 24 -12.15 -4.39 -9.32
CA VAL A 24 -10.96 -3.63 -9.72
C VAL A 24 -11.12 -3.16 -11.16
N SER A 25 -10.87 -1.89 -11.39
CA SER A 25 -10.67 -1.32 -12.73
C SER A 25 -9.23 -0.86 -12.85
N ALA A 26 -8.61 -1.09 -14.01
CA ALA A 26 -7.25 -0.68 -14.26
C ALA A 26 -7.07 -0.13 -15.68
N ARG A 27 -6.35 0.97 -15.81
CA ARG A 27 -5.89 1.48 -17.10
C ARG A 27 -4.37 1.44 -17.12
N LEU A 28 -3.82 0.81 -18.14
CA LEU A 28 -2.38 0.70 -18.37
C LEU A 28 -2.04 1.34 -19.71
N GLU A 29 -1.08 2.26 -19.70
CA GLU A 29 -0.54 2.86 -20.90
C GLU A 29 0.97 2.70 -20.93
N ALA A 30 1.47 2.16 -22.03
CA ALA A 30 2.89 2.03 -22.28
C ALA A 30 3.30 2.85 -23.52
N THR A 31 4.25 3.76 -23.32
CA THR A 31 4.79 4.61 -24.38
C THR A 31 6.30 4.40 -24.48
N ALA A 32 6.78 4.11 -25.68
CA ALA A 32 8.22 4.02 -25.93
C ALA A 32 8.71 5.35 -26.53
N ASN A 33 9.64 6.01 -25.87
CA ASN A 33 10.27 7.25 -26.32
C ASN A 33 11.79 7.14 -26.17
N GLU A 34 12.52 7.28 -27.28
CA GLU A 34 13.98 7.45 -27.29
C GLU A 34 14.76 6.43 -26.42
N GLY A 35 14.36 5.16 -26.47
CA GLY A 35 15.00 4.08 -25.69
C GLY A 35 14.52 3.92 -24.25
N LYS A 36 13.51 4.71 -23.82
CA LYS A 36 12.83 4.58 -22.52
C LYS A 36 11.40 4.11 -22.70
N THR A 37 10.92 3.37 -21.72
CA THR A 37 9.51 2.95 -21.57
C THR A 37 8.88 3.77 -20.46
N ALA A 38 7.79 4.46 -20.75
CA ALA A 38 6.89 5.03 -19.75
C ALA A 38 5.73 4.07 -19.54
N LEU A 39 5.42 3.75 -18.28
CA LEU A 39 4.28 2.95 -17.86
C LEU A 39 3.41 3.81 -16.94
N SER A 40 2.17 4.10 -17.36
CA SER A 40 1.14 4.68 -16.51
C SER A 40 0.18 3.57 -16.07
N LEU A 41 -0.11 3.52 -14.77
CA LEU A 41 -1.03 2.57 -14.16
C LEU A 41 -2.00 3.35 -13.28
N ALA A 42 -3.26 3.41 -13.68
CA ALA A 42 -4.35 3.87 -12.83
C ALA A 42 -5.17 2.66 -12.39
N VAL A 43 -5.23 2.40 -11.08
CA VAL A 43 -6.02 1.31 -10.48
C VAL A 43 -7.04 1.91 -9.54
N SER A 44 -8.29 1.46 -9.64
CA SER A 44 -9.31 1.73 -8.64
C SER A 44 -9.93 0.42 -8.18
N GLY A 45 -10.13 0.28 -6.89
CA GLY A 45 -10.72 -0.90 -6.26
C GLY A 45 -11.72 -0.51 -5.18
N SER A 46 -12.81 -1.29 -5.08
CA SER A 46 -13.81 -1.16 -4.03
C SER A 46 -14.16 -2.53 -3.44
N ASP A 47 -14.39 -2.56 -2.12
CA ASP A 47 -14.78 -3.74 -1.36
C ASP A 47 -13.86 -4.96 -1.56
N LEU A 48 -12.56 -4.76 -1.75
CA LEU A 48 -11.60 -5.85 -1.92
C LEU A 48 -11.37 -6.55 -0.57
N ASP A 49 -11.61 -7.86 -0.50
CA ASP A 49 -11.35 -8.64 0.71
C ASP A 49 -9.84 -8.80 0.91
N ALA A 50 -9.30 -8.02 1.85
CA ALA A 50 -7.91 -8.00 2.23
C ALA A 50 -7.42 -9.38 2.72
N ALA A 51 -8.29 -10.21 3.31
CA ALA A 51 -7.90 -11.55 3.74
C ALA A 51 -7.72 -12.46 2.53
N LEU A 52 -8.63 -12.40 1.54
CA LEU A 52 -8.48 -13.17 0.30
C LEU A 52 -7.27 -12.71 -0.51
N MET A 53 -7.02 -11.39 -0.60
CA MET A 53 -5.82 -10.86 -1.24
C MET A 53 -4.54 -11.37 -0.57
N THR A 54 -4.48 -11.28 0.77
CA THR A 54 -3.33 -11.73 1.57
C THR A 54 -3.11 -13.24 1.46
N ALA A 55 -4.19 -14.03 1.59
CA ALA A 55 -4.12 -15.49 1.51
C ALA A 55 -3.69 -15.98 0.12
N SER A 56 -4.11 -15.29 -0.94
CA SER A 56 -3.74 -15.66 -2.32
C SER A 56 -2.29 -15.32 -2.66
N LEU A 57 -1.77 -14.20 -2.15
CA LEU A 57 -0.40 -13.76 -2.44
C LEU A 57 0.66 -14.55 -1.65
N LEU A 58 0.33 -15.03 -0.45
CA LEU A 58 1.33 -15.51 0.51
C LEU A 58 0.94 -16.80 1.27
N GLY A 59 -0.20 -17.41 0.97
CA GLY A 59 -0.65 -18.64 1.63
C GLY A 59 -0.90 -18.50 3.14
N GLY A 60 -1.13 -17.27 3.64
CA GLY A 60 -1.23 -16.95 5.07
C GLY A 60 -2.34 -15.95 5.42
N HIS A 61 -2.63 -15.82 6.72
CA HIS A 61 -3.75 -15.07 7.29
C HIS A 61 -3.19 -13.84 8.03
N GLY A 62 -3.49 -12.61 7.59
CA GLY A 62 -2.80 -11.44 8.17
C GLY A 62 -3.60 -10.15 8.32
N VAL A 63 -4.52 -9.85 7.41
CA VAL A 63 -5.44 -8.69 7.53
C VAL A 63 -6.77 -9.10 6.91
N ALA A 64 -7.84 -9.20 7.69
CA ALA A 64 -9.19 -9.44 7.17
C ALA A 64 -9.98 -8.14 7.18
N GLY A 65 -10.48 -7.71 6.03
CA GLY A 65 -11.10 -6.39 5.88
C GLY A 65 -11.49 -6.04 4.46
N ARG A 66 -12.20 -4.93 4.28
CA ARG A 66 -12.55 -4.42 2.94
C ARG A 66 -11.67 -3.25 2.55
N LEU A 67 -10.91 -3.39 1.48
CA LEU A 67 -10.02 -2.38 0.96
C LEU A 67 -10.70 -1.62 -0.18
N HIS A 68 -10.64 -0.30 -0.07
CA HIS A 68 -11.03 0.67 -1.07
C HIS A 68 -9.82 1.50 -1.43
N GLY A 69 -9.64 1.83 -2.70
CA GLY A 69 -8.57 2.75 -3.04
C GLY A 69 -8.49 3.12 -4.51
N ASN A 70 -7.71 4.15 -4.75
CA ASN A 70 -7.27 4.57 -6.05
C ASN A 70 -5.76 4.79 -6.00
N LEU A 71 -5.09 4.39 -7.06
CA LEU A 71 -3.65 4.50 -7.24
C LEU A 71 -3.39 4.97 -8.66
N ASP A 72 -2.60 6.03 -8.80
CA ASP A 72 -2.08 6.50 -10.08
C ASP A 72 -0.55 6.52 -10.01
N VAL A 73 0.09 5.80 -10.91
CA VAL A 73 1.55 5.62 -10.94
C VAL A 73 2.07 5.84 -12.33
N LEU A 74 3.18 6.55 -12.43
CA LEU A 74 3.99 6.70 -13.62
C LEU A 74 5.40 6.19 -13.34
N ALA A 75 5.91 5.30 -14.18
CA ALA A 75 7.30 4.83 -14.13
C ALA A 75 7.96 5.02 -15.49
N VAL A 76 9.18 5.56 -15.54
CA VAL A 76 9.90 5.82 -16.79
C VAL A 76 11.33 5.32 -16.71
N GLY A 77 11.74 4.40 -17.60
CA GLY A 77 13.10 3.85 -17.59
C GLY A 77 13.43 2.97 -18.79
N GLY A 78 14.71 2.66 -18.98
CA GLY A 78 15.20 1.73 -19.99
C GLY A 78 15.27 0.27 -19.49
N SER A 79 15.23 0.06 -18.17
CA SER A 79 15.21 -1.25 -17.51
C SER A 79 14.22 -1.29 -16.33
N GLY A 80 13.88 -2.49 -15.85
CA GLY A 80 13.01 -2.66 -14.69
C GLY A 80 13.49 -1.91 -13.43
N PRO A 81 14.77 -2.04 -13.02
CA PRO A 81 15.31 -1.27 -11.90
C PRO A 81 15.25 0.24 -12.09
N GLU A 82 15.54 0.74 -13.30
CA GLU A 82 15.42 2.16 -13.62
C GLU A 82 13.96 2.64 -13.52
N MET A 83 13.01 1.85 -14.00
CA MET A 83 11.59 2.17 -13.89
C MET A 83 11.14 2.22 -12.42
N LEU A 84 11.54 1.24 -11.60
CA LEU A 84 11.20 1.21 -10.17
C LEU A 84 11.76 2.44 -9.43
N ALA A 85 13.04 2.76 -9.69
CA ALA A 85 13.71 3.91 -9.09
C ALA A 85 13.20 5.27 -9.63
N ALA A 86 12.57 5.29 -10.80
CA ALA A 86 11.96 6.50 -11.38
C ALA A 86 10.43 6.51 -11.22
N THR A 87 9.87 5.63 -10.39
CA THR A 87 8.43 5.56 -10.17
C THR A 87 7.98 6.79 -9.37
N SER A 88 6.93 7.44 -9.86
CA SER A 88 6.25 8.53 -9.20
C SER A 88 4.74 8.38 -9.27
N GLY A 89 4.02 9.10 -8.41
CA GLY A 89 2.56 9.11 -8.40
C GLY A 89 2.01 9.18 -6.99
N GLY A 90 0.87 8.55 -6.77
CA GLY A 90 0.24 8.54 -5.47
C GLY A 90 -1.15 7.95 -5.51
N GLY A 91 -1.79 7.94 -4.36
CA GLY A 91 -3.10 7.36 -4.24
C GLY A 91 -3.69 7.53 -2.86
N ARG A 92 -4.89 7.02 -2.72
CA ARG A 92 -5.57 6.87 -1.45
C ARG A 92 -5.97 5.43 -1.27
N VAL A 93 -5.69 4.91 -0.08
CA VAL A 93 -6.20 3.61 0.35
C VAL A 93 -6.99 3.78 1.64
N THR A 94 -8.07 3.02 1.75
CA THR A 94 -8.89 2.93 2.95
C THR A 94 -9.26 1.46 3.16
N LEU A 95 -8.79 0.90 4.26
CA LEU A 95 -9.24 -0.38 4.77
C LEU A 95 -10.36 -0.12 5.77
N SER A 96 -11.56 -0.60 5.48
CA SER A 96 -12.71 -0.58 6.38
C SER A 96 -12.87 -1.95 7.01
N GLU A 97 -12.86 -1.97 8.34
CA GLU A 97 -12.89 -3.16 9.19
C GLU A 97 -11.70 -4.08 8.92
N GLY A 98 -11.14 -4.65 9.98
CA GLY A 98 -9.74 -5.04 9.96
C GLY A 98 -9.41 -5.86 11.19
N ARG A 99 -8.54 -6.84 11.05
CA ARG A 99 -7.89 -7.44 12.23
C ARG A 99 -6.45 -7.77 11.90
N ILE A 100 -5.54 -7.30 12.76
CA ILE A 100 -4.11 -7.53 12.66
C ILE A 100 -3.70 -8.57 13.71
N PHE A 101 -2.89 -9.53 13.30
CA PHE A 101 -2.43 -10.64 14.15
C PHE A 101 -0.91 -10.68 14.19
N GLY A 102 -0.33 -10.97 15.35
CA GLY A 102 1.06 -11.44 15.54
C GLY A 102 2.20 -10.56 15.02
N SER A 103 1.91 -9.40 14.43
CA SER A 103 2.89 -8.56 13.74
C SER A 103 3.60 -7.59 14.70
N PRO A 104 4.76 -7.03 14.30
CA PRO A 104 5.39 -5.92 15.01
C PRO A 104 4.43 -4.75 15.24
N LEU A 105 3.53 -4.48 14.28
CA LEU A 105 2.50 -3.45 14.40
C LEU A 105 1.50 -3.77 15.54
N GLN A 106 1.06 -5.02 15.65
CA GLN A 106 0.20 -5.45 16.75
C GLN A 106 0.89 -5.26 18.11
N ARG A 107 2.13 -5.72 18.24
CA ARG A 107 2.91 -5.60 19.49
C ARG A 107 3.21 -4.16 19.86
N ALA A 108 3.33 -3.27 18.86
CA ALA A 108 3.50 -1.85 19.06
C ALA A 108 2.26 -1.19 19.64
N VAL A 109 1.05 -1.71 19.39
CA VAL A 109 -0.18 -1.14 19.93
C VAL A 109 -0.54 -1.78 21.27
N ASP A 110 -0.65 -3.11 21.33
CA ASP A 110 -1.03 -3.84 22.54
C ASP A 110 -0.38 -5.23 22.53
N LYS A 111 0.54 -5.49 23.47
CA LYS A 111 1.32 -6.75 23.52
C LYS A 111 0.52 -7.93 24.09
N ASP A 112 -0.52 -7.67 24.86
CA ASP A 112 -1.27 -8.70 25.59
C ASP A 112 -2.40 -9.27 24.73
N LYS A 113 -2.83 -8.53 23.70
CA LYS A 113 -3.84 -8.99 22.76
C LYS A 113 -3.27 -9.92 21.69
N ARG A 114 -3.93 -11.07 21.50
CA ARG A 114 -3.64 -12.01 20.41
C ARG A 114 -3.92 -11.42 19.02
N SER A 115 -4.82 -10.43 18.96
CA SER A 115 -5.19 -9.71 17.75
C SER A 115 -5.74 -8.33 18.08
N ILE A 116 -5.54 -7.36 17.19
CA ILE A 116 -6.10 -6.02 17.35
C ILE A 116 -7.09 -5.77 16.23
N GLY A 117 -8.35 -5.48 16.60
CA GLY A 117 -9.34 -5.01 15.64
C GLY A 117 -9.01 -3.60 15.17
N LEU A 118 -9.16 -3.41 13.87
CA LEU A 118 -8.91 -2.18 13.14
C LEU A 118 -10.22 -1.80 12.46
N GLY A 119 -10.98 -0.89 13.05
CA GLY A 119 -12.24 -0.41 12.48
C GLY A 119 -12.01 0.32 11.15
N ARG A 120 -10.91 1.07 11.04
CA ARG A 120 -10.52 1.75 9.80
C ARG A 120 -9.01 2.03 9.76
N ALA A 121 -8.39 1.82 8.60
CA ALA A 121 -7.13 2.47 8.26
C ALA A 121 -7.31 3.29 7.00
N SER A 122 -6.77 4.51 6.94
CA SER A 122 -6.75 5.27 5.69
C SER A 122 -5.50 6.12 5.58
N MET A 123 -4.97 6.18 4.36
CA MET A 123 -3.76 6.93 4.04
C MET A 123 -3.89 7.49 2.62
N ASP A 124 -3.59 8.78 2.50
CA ASP A 124 -3.15 9.35 1.23
C ASP A 124 -1.62 9.20 1.18
N PHE A 125 -1.09 8.76 0.04
CA PHE A 125 0.35 8.55 -0.13
C PHE A 125 0.83 9.10 -1.46
N THR A 126 2.10 9.44 -1.49
CA THR A 126 2.86 9.79 -2.68
C THR A 126 3.90 8.72 -2.96
N ILE A 127 4.28 8.60 -4.22
CA ILE A 127 5.42 7.81 -4.66
C ILE A 127 6.40 8.77 -5.32
N GLU A 128 7.65 8.74 -4.91
CA GLU A 128 8.72 9.50 -5.55
C GLU A 128 10.01 8.69 -5.49
N GLY A 129 10.62 8.45 -6.65
CA GLY A 129 11.93 7.79 -6.71
C GLY A 129 11.91 6.33 -6.23
N GLY A 130 10.76 5.66 -6.27
CA GLY A 130 10.58 4.33 -5.70
C GLY A 130 10.29 4.30 -4.18
N LEU A 131 10.20 5.47 -3.53
CA LEU A 131 9.79 5.62 -2.13
C LEU A 131 8.30 5.95 -2.06
N VAL A 132 7.52 5.13 -1.37
CA VAL A 132 6.13 5.42 -1.00
C VAL A 132 6.13 6.13 0.35
N ALA A 133 5.47 7.27 0.47
CA ALA A 133 5.36 8.01 1.72
C ALA A 133 3.93 8.50 1.97
N GLY A 134 3.48 8.43 3.23
CA GLY A 134 2.22 8.99 3.67
C GLY A 134 2.38 9.59 5.06
N ASP A 135 2.18 10.90 5.19
CA ASP A 135 2.42 11.62 6.44
C ASP A 135 1.29 11.47 7.47
N GLU A 136 0.09 11.08 7.01
CA GLU A 136 -1.09 10.93 7.85
C GLU A 136 -1.84 9.62 7.55
N LEU A 137 -1.27 8.52 8.02
CA LEU A 137 -1.97 7.24 8.17
C LEU A 137 -2.85 7.30 9.42
N LEU A 138 -4.17 7.36 9.21
CA LEU A 138 -5.17 7.29 10.26
C LEU A 138 -5.44 5.82 10.59
N LEU A 139 -5.32 5.45 11.86
CA LEU A 139 -5.53 4.10 12.38
C LEU A 139 -6.59 4.14 13.48
N ASP A 140 -7.74 3.52 13.23
CA ASP A 140 -8.83 3.39 14.17
C ASP A 140 -8.88 1.95 14.68
N PHE A 141 -8.37 1.74 15.90
CA PHE A 141 -8.37 0.44 16.55
C PHE A 141 -9.56 0.31 17.51
N GLU A 142 -9.95 -0.92 17.84
CA GLU A 142 -10.95 -1.19 18.89
C GLU A 142 -10.58 -0.59 20.26
N VAL A 143 -9.28 -0.33 20.49
CA VAL A 143 -8.75 0.26 21.73
C VAL A 143 -8.63 1.78 21.69
N GLY A 144 -8.92 2.41 20.55
CA GLY A 144 -8.78 3.85 20.34
C GLY A 144 -8.10 4.18 19.01
N HIS A 145 -7.83 5.46 18.77
CA HIS A 145 -7.33 5.95 17.49
C HIS A 145 -5.88 6.41 17.59
N ALA A 146 -5.10 6.19 16.53
CA ALA A 146 -3.73 6.68 16.40
C ALA A 146 -3.51 7.27 15.00
N ARG A 147 -2.51 8.16 14.92
CA ARG A 147 -1.98 8.67 13.66
C ARG A 147 -0.54 8.21 13.50
N ALA A 148 -0.13 7.95 12.28
CA ALA A 148 1.24 7.58 11.97
C ALA A 148 1.69 8.16 10.64
N GLY A 149 2.99 8.33 10.46
CA GLY A 149 3.59 8.40 9.12
C GLY A 149 4.00 7.00 8.67
N LEU A 150 3.95 6.75 7.37
CA LEU A 150 4.44 5.52 6.73
C LEU A 150 5.42 5.87 5.63
N THR A 151 6.56 5.19 5.61
CA THR A 151 7.48 5.17 4.46
C THR A 151 7.74 3.74 4.04
N TRP A 152 7.75 3.47 2.73
CA TRP A 152 8.08 2.17 2.16
C TRP A 152 9.04 2.34 0.99
N ASP A 153 10.26 1.83 1.15
CA ASP A 153 11.25 1.72 0.10
C ASP A 153 10.90 0.50 -0.77
N MET A 154 10.39 0.72 -1.98
CA MET A 154 10.01 -0.39 -2.87
C MET A 154 11.21 -1.24 -3.30
N PRO A 155 12.38 -0.67 -3.67
CA PRO A 155 13.59 -1.44 -3.95
C PRO A 155 14.04 -2.40 -2.84
N SER A 156 14.10 -1.94 -1.59
CA SER A 156 14.54 -2.81 -0.48
C SER A 156 13.40 -3.66 0.09
N GLY A 157 12.16 -3.21 -0.08
CA GLY A 157 10.97 -3.79 0.53
C GLY A 157 10.78 -3.40 1.99
N ASP A 158 11.58 -2.48 2.53
CA ASP A 158 11.51 -2.04 3.92
C ASP A 158 10.42 -0.99 4.13
N VAL A 159 9.63 -1.17 5.19
CA VAL A 159 8.64 -0.21 5.64
C VAL A 159 9.03 0.33 7.01
N THR A 160 8.74 1.61 7.24
CA THR A 160 8.79 2.24 8.56
C THR A 160 7.46 2.93 8.85
N VAL A 161 6.91 2.68 10.03
CA VAL A 161 5.70 3.29 10.55
C VAL A 161 6.06 4.06 11.83
N THR A 162 5.87 5.37 11.80
CA THR A 162 6.21 6.28 12.90
C THR A 162 4.94 6.81 13.52
N PHE A 163 4.60 6.36 14.72
CA PHE A 163 3.38 6.79 15.38
C PHE A 163 3.52 8.18 15.99
N GLN A 164 2.44 8.95 15.94
CA GLN A 164 2.29 10.20 16.70
C GLN A 164 1.81 9.88 18.12
N PRO A 165 2.04 10.79 19.09
CA PRO A 165 1.46 10.67 20.43
C PRO A 165 -0.05 10.43 20.37
N SER A 166 -0.52 9.42 21.11
CA SER A 166 -1.94 9.03 21.17
C SER A 166 -2.25 8.42 22.55
N PRO A 167 -3.49 8.56 23.06
CA PRO A 167 -3.95 7.84 24.25
C PRO A 167 -3.76 6.32 24.20
N VAL A 168 -3.74 5.75 22.99
CA VAL A 168 -3.47 4.31 22.78
C VAL A 168 -2.08 3.91 23.29
N PHE A 169 -1.16 4.87 23.41
CA PHE A 169 0.20 4.66 23.89
C PHE A 169 0.45 5.24 25.29
N GLU A 170 -0.61 5.59 26.04
CA GLU A 170 -0.46 6.09 27.41
C GLU A 170 0.33 5.12 28.30
N GLY A 171 1.19 5.67 29.15
CA GLY A 171 2.09 4.88 30.00
C GLY A 171 3.36 4.37 29.30
N ARG A 172 3.59 4.73 28.03
CA ARG A 172 4.87 4.50 27.34
C ARG A 172 5.74 5.75 27.33
N ASP A 173 7.05 5.54 27.37
CA ASP A 173 8.04 6.62 27.36
C ASP A 173 8.02 7.45 26.06
N ALA A 174 7.67 6.82 24.92
CA ALA A 174 7.52 7.49 23.63
C ALA A 174 6.55 6.74 22.70
N PRO A 175 5.98 7.42 21.68
CA PRO A 175 5.26 6.75 20.59
C PRO A 175 6.16 5.72 19.89
N PRO A 176 5.63 4.53 19.54
CA PRO A 176 6.45 3.51 18.92
C PRO A 176 6.87 3.88 17.49
N VAL A 177 8.03 3.36 17.07
CA VAL A 177 8.44 3.30 15.67
C VAL A 177 8.58 1.83 15.31
N VAL A 178 7.98 1.42 14.19
CA VAL A 178 7.99 0.04 13.72
C VAL A 178 8.66 0.01 12.36
N SER A 179 9.75 -0.72 12.23
CA SER A 179 10.51 -0.83 10.98
C SER A 179 10.88 -2.29 10.67
N GLY A 180 10.92 -2.63 9.39
CA GLY A 180 11.34 -3.94 8.89
C GLY A 180 10.77 -4.23 7.50
N PRO A 181 10.96 -5.45 6.98
CA PRO A 181 10.36 -5.86 5.72
C PRO A 181 8.83 -5.70 5.76
N LEU A 182 8.23 -5.18 4.68
CA LEU A 182 6.79 -4.90 4.59
C LEU A 182 5.93 -6.08 5.06
N TRP A 183 6.29 -7.29 4.65
CA TRP A 183 5.55 -8.50 4.99
C TRP A 183 5.65 -8.84 6.47
N GLU A 184 6.76 -8.57 7.16
CA GLU A 184 6.87 -8.79 8.61
C GLU A 184 6.05 -7.77 9.38
N VAL A 185 6.13 -6.49 8.98
CA VAL A 185 5.47 -5.38 9.68
C VAL A 185 3.96 -5.49 9.58
N LEU A 186 3.44 -5.80 8.38
CA LEU A 186 2.00 -5.85 8.13
C LEU A 186 1.38 -7.23 8.36
N LEU A 187 2.14 -8.30 8.18
CA LEU A 187 1.60 -9.67 8.20
C LEU A 187 2.38 -10.52 9.22
N ALA A 188 1.65 -11.30 10.01
CA ALA A 188 2.23 -12.42 10.73
C ALA A 188 1.72 -13.73 10.15
N ARG A 189 2.53 -14.77 10.31
CA ARG A 189 2.14 -16.17 10.07
C ARG A 189 1.38 -16.72 11.26
#